data_AF-A0A5C5DE44-F1
#
_entry.id   AF-A0A5C5DE44-F1
#
_cell.length_a   1.000
_cell.length_b   1.000
_cell.length_c   1.000
_cell.angle_alpha   90.00
_cell.angle_beta   90.00
_cell.angle_gamma   90.00
#
_symmetry.space_group_name_H-M   'P 1'
#
loop_
_entity.id
_entity.type
_entity.pdbx_description
1 polymer ?
#
loop_
_entity_poly.entity_id
_entity_poly.type
_entity_poly.pdbx_seq_one_letter_code
_entity_poly.pdbx_strand_id
1 'polypeptide(L)'
;MTNSLEALKEREYFVLSVGHTQRSNPYIVLWAADNSGYRGRIETAGRYPESLIKSKLAYYNCGCDNVAVPCDVLEPLSHPVNPGFFDDDNGRWLRNNAATWKAALANTIATPMYKPEPEYRGAPRKEAK
;
A
#
# COMPACT_ATOMS: atom_id res chain seq x y z
N MET A 1 14.85 -30.07 23.93
CA MET A 1 13.52 -29.54 23.56
C MET A 1 13.59 -28.03 23.76
N THR A 2 14.06 -27.31 22.73
CA THR A 2 14.44 -25.90 22.86
C THR A 2 13.54 -25.04 21.98
N ASN A 3 12.87 -24.08 22.64
CA ASN A 3 12.19 -22.87 22.15
C ASN A 3 10.94 -23.00 21.27
N SER A 4 9.80 -23.19 21.94
CA SER A 4 8.46 -22.82 21.45
C SER A 4 8.10 -21.35 21.80
N LEU A 5 9.02 -20.39 21.59
CA LEU A 5 8.85 -18.99 22.01
C LEU A 5 9.39 -17.95 21.01
N GLU A 6 9.36 -18.22 19.71
CA GLU A 6 9.01 -17.15 18.78
C GLU A 6 7.50 -17.22 18.64
N ALA A 7 6.79 -16.41 19.43
CA ALA A 7 5.42 -16.07 19.06
C ALA A 7 5.49 -15.61 17.60
N LEU A 8 4.90 -16.37 16.68
CA LEU A 8 4.87 -16.04 15.26
C LEU A 8 4.30 -14.63 15.16
N LYS A 9 5.17 -13.64 15.00
CA LYS A 9 4.74 -12.26 14.84
C LYS A 9 3.88 -12.24 13.59
N GLU A 10 2.64 -11.80 13.74
CA GLU A 10 1.72 -11.75 12.60
C GLU A 10 2.34 -10.95 11.46
N ARG A 11 2.09 -11.37 10.23
CA ARG A 11 2.55 -10.64 9.06
C ARG A 11 1.89 -9.26 9.06
N GLU A 12 2.70 -8.24 8.80
CA GLU A 12 2.23 -6.85 8.75
C GLU A 12 1.86 -6.47 7.32
N TYR A 13 0.87 -5.59 7.20
CA TYR A 13 0.33 -5.11 5.94
C TYR A 13 0.37 -3.58 5.89
N PHE A 14 0.70 -3.05 4.71
CA PHE A 14 0.40 -1.68 4.35
C PHE A 14 -0.98 -1.62 3.67
N VAL A 15 -1.66 -0.49 3.84
CA VAL A 15 -2.90 -0.19 3.12
C VAL A 15 -2.59 0.90 2.10
N LEU A 16 -2.68 0.54 0.81
CA LEU A 16 -2.46 1.43 -0.32
C LEU A 16 -3.79 2.06 -0.69
N SER A 17 -3.82 3.39 -0.84
CA SER A 17 -5.00 4.06 -1.33
C SER A 17 -5.01 4.07 -2.87
N VAL A 18 -5.97 3.37 -3.43
CA VAL A 18 -6.33 3.40 -4.85
C VAL A 18 -7.03 4.72 -5.19
N GLY A 19 -7.94 5.19 -4.33
CA GLY A 19 -8.75 6.39 -4.56
C GLY A 19 -7.98 7.71 -4.42
N HIS A 20 -6.96 7.76 -3.56
CA HIS A 20 -6.11 8.94 -3.38
C HIS A 20 -4.82 8.91 -4.20
N THR A 21 -4.53 7.83 -4.92
CA THR A 21 -3.41 7.77 -5.87
C THR A 21 -3.92 8.03 -7.28
N GLN A 22 -3.76 9.26 -7.76
CA GLN A 22 -4.16 9.68 -9.10
C GLN A 22 -3.00 9.53 -10.09
N ARG A 23 -3.32 9.59 -11.38
CA ARG A 23 -2.33 9.49 -12.47
C ARG A 23 -1.17 10.48 -12.37
N SER A 24 -1.42 11.68 -11.84
CA SER A 24 -0.42 12.74 -11.68
C SER A 24 0.50 12.52 -10.48
N ASN A 25 0.09 11.71 -9.50
CA ASN A 25 0.93 11.37 -8.37
C ASN A 25 2.11 10.51 -8.85
N PRO A 26 3.36 10.88 -8.56
CA PRO A 26 4.51 10.04 -8.90
C PRO A 26 4.72 8.89 -7.91
N TYR A 27 4.10 8.96 -6.73
CA TYR A 27 4.20 7.98 -5.66
C TYR A 27 2.81 7.53 -5.19
N ILE A 28 2.74 6.29 -4.69
CA ILE A 28 1.52 5.71 -4.14
C ILE A 28 1.26 6.28 -2.75
N VAL A 29 0.00 6.61 -2.47
CA VAL A 29 -0.47 7.06 -1.16
C VAL A 29 -0.74 5.86 -0.26
N LEU A 30 -0.20 5.88 0.95
CA LEU A 30 -0.36 4.87 1.99
C LEU A 30 -1.19 5.42 3.15
N TRP A 31 -1.87 4.56 3.88
CA TRP A 31 -2.50 4.96 5.13
C TRP A 31 -1.45 5.16 6.23
N ALA A 32 -1.68 6.15 7.09
CA ALA A 32 -0.95 6.33 8.34
C ALA A 32 -1.37 5.24 9.35
N ALA A 33 -0.64 5.12 10.46
CA ALA A 33 -1.05 4.26 11.59
C ALA A 33 -2.40 4.72 12.18
N ASP A 34 -3.07 3.83 12.89
CA ASP A 34 -4.33 4.10 13.61
C ASP A 34 -5.46 4.67 12.74
N ASN A 35 -5.44 4.37 11.44
CA ASN A 35 -6.40 4.89 10.45
C ASN A 35 -6.44 6.44 10.39
N SER A 36 -5.32 7.12 10.71
CA SER A 36 -5.27 8.57 10.99
C SER A 36 -4.74 9.44 9.83
N GLY A 37 -5.17 9.15 8.60
CA GLY A 37 -4.80 9.91 7.40
C GLY A 37 -3.78 9.21 6.52
N TYR A 38 -2.97 9.97 5.79
CA TYR A 38 -2.14 9.45 4.71
C TYR A 38 -0.64 9.73 4.88
N ARG A 39 0.18 8.88 4.28
CA ARG A 39 1.64 8.94 4.22
C ARG A 39 2.10 8.56 2.82
N GLY A 40 3.32 8.93 2.46
CA GLY A 40 3.97 8.38 1.26
C GLY A 40 5.29 7.66 1.53
N ARG A 41 5.93 7.92 2.69
CA ARG A 41 7.09 7.16 3.16
C ARG A 41 6.67 5.86 3.81
N ILE A 42 7.28 4.74 3.40
CA ILE A 42 7.02 3.43 4.02
C ILE A 42 7.43 3.40 5.49
N GLU A 43 8.43 4.18 5.89
CA GLU A 43 8.93 4.24 7.28
C GLU A 43 7.94 4.89 8.25
N THR A 44 7.02 5.71 7.73
CA THR A 44 6.00 6.42 8.53
C THR A 44 4.59 5.92 8.27
N ALA A 45 4.42 5.02 7.30
CA ALA A 45 3.15 4.40 6.97
C ALA A 45 2.67 3.48 8.10
N GLY A 46 1.35 3.35 8.21
CA GLY A 46 0.73 2.43 9.16
C GLY A 46 1.02 0.98 8.80
N ARG A 47 1.52 0.21 9.76
CA ARG A 47 1.71 -1.23 9.65
C ARG A 47 0.62 -1.91 10.45
N TYR A 48 -0.20 -2.70 9.76
CA TYR A 48 -1.38 -3.32 10.33
C TYR A 48 -1.17 -4.82 10.46
N PRO A 49 -1.41 -5.42 11.65
CA PRO A 49 -1.31 -6.86 11.81
C PRO A 49 -2.39 -7.56 10.97
N GLU A 50 -2.06 -8.75 10.46
CA GLU A 50 -2.94 -9.55 9.58
C GLU A 50 -4.33 -9.78 10.19
N SER A 51 -4.40 -10.08 11.50
CA SER A 51 -5.67 -10.30 12.20
C SER A 51 -6.59 -9.08 12.17
N LEU A 52 -6.04 -7.87 12.33
CA LEU A 52 -6.80 -6.63 12.27
C LEU A 52 -7.36 -6.39 10.86
N ILE A 53 -6.53 -6.57 9.83
CA ILE A 53 -6.99 -6.44 8.43
C ILE A 53 -8.12 -7.43 8.15
N LYS A 54 -7.94 -8.69 8.54
CA LYS A 54 -8.95 -9.76 8.36
C LYS A 54 -10.25 -9.48 9.09
N SER A 55 -10.20 -8.84 10.27
CA SER A 55 -11.40 -8.49 11.04
C SER A 55 -12.30 -7.47 10.32
N LYS A 56 -11.75 -6.68 9.39
CA LYS A 56 -12.45 -5.61 8.66
C LYS A 56 -12.00 -5.53 7.20
N LEU A 57 -12.04 -6.65 6.46
CA LEU A 57 -11.58 -6.71 5.07
C LEU A 57 -12.22 -5.66 4.16
N ALA A 58 -13.52 -5.41 4.31
CA ALA A 58 -14.23 -4.41 3.50
C ALA A 58 -13.78 -2.96 3.79
N TYR A 59 -13.13 -2.71 4.92
CA TYR A 59 -12.60 -1.39 5.27
C TYR A 59 -11.18 -1.19 4.74
N TYR A 60 -10.33 -2.21 4.87
CA TYR A 60 -8.91 -2.15 4.54
C TYR A 60 -8.55 -2.63 3.13
N ASN A 61 -9.42 -3.42 2.50
CA ASN A 61 -9.19 -4.07 1.21
C ASN A 61 -10.48 -4.07 0.36
N CYS A 62 -11.15 -2.92 0.28
CA CYS A 62 -12.38 -2.80 -0.50
C CYS A 62 -12.12 -2.89 -2.02
N GLY A 63 -10.91 -2.54 -2.45
CA GLY A 63 -10.43 -2.53 -3.83
C GLY A 63 -10.70 -1.24 -4.59
N CYS A 64 -11.88 -0.63 -4.45
CA CYS A 64 -12.21 0.61 -5.17
C CYS A 64 -11.48 1.83 -4.61
N ASP A 65 -11.21 1.85 -3.30
CA ASP A 65 -10.53 2.96 -2.62
C ASP A 65 -9.20 2.53 -1.97
N ASN A 66 -9.10 1.27 -1.52
CA ASN A 66 -7.92 0.78 -0.82
C ASN A 66 -7.69 -0.72 -0.99
N VAL A 67 -6.42 -1.12 -0.89
CA VAL A 67 -5.99 -2.53 -0.91
C VAL A 67 -4.95 -2.78 0.17
N ALA A 68 -5.07 -3.90 0.88
CA ALA A 68 -4.12 -4.32 1.91
C ALA A 68 -3.11 -5.32 1.33
N VAL A 69 -1.82 -4.98 1.42
CA VAL A 69 -0.72 -5.75 0.82
C VAL A 69 0.39 -5.93 1.86
N PRO A 70 1.02 -7.12 1.95
CA PRO A 70 2.08 -7.37 2.90
C PRO A 70 3.24 -6.38 2.81
N CYS A 71 3.75 -5.95 3.98
CA CYS A 71 4.88 -5.02 4.06
C CYS A 71 6.13 -5.60 3.37
N ASP A 72 6.43 -6.86 3.60
CA ASP A 72 7.59 -7.58 3.04
C ASP A 72 7.56 -7.68 1.49
N VAL A 73 6.40 -7.58 0.85
CA VAL A 73 6.25 -7.51 -0.61
C VAL A 73 6.55 -6.10 -1.13
N LEU A 74 6.17 -5.07 -0.37
CA LEU A 74 6.25 -3.67 -0.81
C LEU A 74 7.57 -3.00 -0.47
N GLU A 75 8.16 -3.32 0.67
CA GLU A 75 9.43 -2.74 1.12
C GLU A 75 10.55 -2.91 0.07
N PRO A 76 10.75 -4.07 -0.57
CA PRO A 76 11.76 -4.22 -1.62
C PRO A 76 11.48 -3.39 -2.88
N LEU A 77 10.21 -3.05 -3.15
CA LEU A 77 9.80 -2.22 -4.29
C LEU A 77 9.94 -0.71 -4.02
N SER A 78 10.11 -0.34 -2.74
CA SER A 78 10.32 1.05 -2.36
C SER A 78 11.71 1.53 -2.76
N HIS A 79 11.88 2.83 -2.95
CA HIS A 79 13.13 3.45 -3.37
C HIS A 79 13.24 4.86 -2.81
N PRO A 80 14.45 5.43 -2.69
CA PRO A 80 14.61 6.83 -2.32
C PRO A 80 13.80 7.74 -3.24
N VAL A 81 13.23 8.80 -2.70
CA VAL A 81 12.54 9.81 -3.52
C VAL A 81 13.53 10.44 -4.51
N ASN A 82 13.03 10.90 -5.65
CA ASN A 82 13.83 11.70 -6.55
C ASN A 82 14.24 13.01 -5.84
N PRO A 83 15.52 13.41 -5.89
CA PRO A 83 15.96 14.65 -5.27
C PRO A 83 15.18 15.88 -5.74
N GLY A 84 14.85 16.77 -4.80
CA GLY A 84 14.10 18.00 -5.04
C GLY A 84 12.60 17.79 -5.29
N PHE A 85 12.06 16.59 -5.03
CA PHE A 85 10.61 16.36 -5.14
C PHE A 85 9.86 16.76 -3.87
N PHE A 86 10.46 16.56 -2.69
CA PHE A 86 9.93 17.00 -1.39
C PHE A 86 10.96 17.89 -0.68
N ASP A 87 10.51 18.62 0.34
CA ASP A 87 11.37 19.50 1.15
C ASP A 87 12.51 18.72 1.84
N ASP A 88 12.25 17.45 2.18
CA ASP A 88 13.25 16.50 2.64
C ASP A 88 13.28 15.27 1.71
N ASP A 89 14.41 15.09 1.01
CA ASP A 89 14.67 13.97 0.07
C ASP A 89 14.88 12.61 0.77
N ASN A 90 14.25 12.43 1.93
CA ASN A 90 14.45 11.31 2.83
C ASN A 90 13.37 10.22 2.65
N GLY A 91 13.73 9.03 3.14
CA GLY A 91 12.85 7.87 3.21
C GLY A 91 12.63 7.17 1.88
N ARG A 92 11.91 6.06 1.95
CA ARG A 92 11.62 5.21 0.80
C ARG A 92 10.14 5.27 0.44
N TRP A 93 9.88 5.30 -0.86
CA TRP A 93 8.57 5.55 -1.44
C TRP A 93 8.25 4.51 -2.49
N LEU A 94 6.97 4.24 -2.72
CA LEU A 94 6.50 3.35 -3.78
C LEU A 94 6.17 4.17 -5.03
N ARG A 95 6.75 3.85 -6.19
CA ARG A 95 6.41 4.55 -7.44
C ARG A 95 4.97 4.26 -7.82
N ASN A 96 4.27 5.28 -8.30
CA ASN A 96 2.98 5.11 -8.93
C ASN A 96 3.16 4.65 -10.39
N ASN A 97 3.38 3.34 -10.60
CA ASN A 97 3.57 2.77 -11.93
C ASN A 97 2.98 1.36 -12.06
N ALA A 98 2.94 0.85 -13.29
CA ALA A 98 2.38 -0.47 -13.60
C ALA A 98 3.08 -1.62 -12.85
N ALA A 99 4.40 -1.57 -12.70
CA ALA A 99 5.17 -2.65 -12.07
C ALA A 99 4.84 -2.77 -10.58
N THR A 100 4.81 -1.64 -9.86
CA THR A 100 4.47 -1.61 -8.44
C THR A 100 3.02 -2.02 -8.21
N TRP A 101 2.07 -1.49 -8.99
CA TRP A 101 0.66 -1.89 -8.88
C TRP A 101 0.43 -3.36 -9.23
N LYS A 102 1.09 -3.90 -10.27
CA LYS A 102 0.99 -5.32 -10.62
C LYS A 102 1.45 -6.22 -9.48
N ALA A 103 2.60 -5.90 -8.86
CA ALA A 103 3.11 -6.66 -7.73
C ALA A 103 2.20 -6.56 -6.50
N ALA A 104 1.69 -5.36 -6.21
CA ALA A 104 0.77 -5.11 -5.10
C ALA A 104 -0.54 -5.90 -5.26
N LEU A 105 -1.19 -5.80 -6.43
CA LEU A 105 -2.47 -6.45 -6.70
C LEU A 105 -2.38 -7.98 -6.76
N ALA A 106 -1.23 -8.53 -7.13
CA ALA A 106 -0.99 -9.98 -7.09
C ALA A 106 -0.85 -10.53 -5.66
N ASN A 107 -0.60 -9.66 -4.67
CA ASN A 107 -0.32 -10.03 -3.29
C ASN A 107 -1.31 -9.40 -2.29
N THR A 108 -2.49 -8.96 -2.75
CA THR A 108 -3.54 -8.50 -1.84
C THR A 108 -3.91 -9.60 -0.85
N ILE A 109 -4.19 -9.24 0.40
CA ILE A 109 -4.50 -10.20 1.47
C ILE A 109 -5.61 -11.19 1.13
N ALA A 110 -6.60 -10.75 0.34
CA ALA A 110 -7.70 -11.52 -0.19
C ALA A 110 -8.22 -10.82 -1.47
N THR A 111 -9.04 -11.52 -2.26
CA THR A 111 -9.77 -10.89 -3.37
C THR A 111 -10.65 -9.76 -2.83
N PRO A 112 -10.45 -8.50 -3.27
CA PRO A 112 -11.23 -7.37 -2.78
C PRO A 112 -12.67 -7.41 -3.32
N MET A 113 -13.57 -6.73 -2.62
CA MET A 113 -15.00 -6.67 -2.96
C MET A 113 -15.25 -6.00 -4.32
N TYR A 114 -14.50 -4.94 -4.62
CA TYR A 114 -14.55 -4.23 -5.88
C TYR A 114 -13.22 -4.41 -6.61
N LYS A 115 -13.27 -4.45 -7.94
CA LYS A 115 -12.06 -4.53 -8.76
C LYS A 115 -11.20 -3.28 -8.54
N PRO A 116 -9.92 -3.42 -8.14
CA PRO A 116 -9.02 -2.29 -8.04
C PRO A 116 -8.68 -1.73 -9.41
N GLU A 117 -8.80 -0.41 -9.55
CA GLU A 117 -8.48 0.32 -10.77
C GLU A 117 -7.53 1.49 -10.45
N PRO A 118 -6.27 1.18 -10.10
CA PRO A 118 -5.29 2.22 -9.78
C PRO A 118 -4.97 3.08 -10.99
N GLU A 119 -4.79 4.38 -10.75
CA GLU A 119 -4.37 5.31 -11.77
C GLU A 119 -2.86 5.54 -11.74
N TYR A 120 -2.22 5.37 -12.89
CA TYR A 120 -0.80 5.66 -13.09
C TYR A 120 -0.55 6.06 -14.53
N ARG A 121 0.64 6.61 -14.82
CA ARG A 121 1.05 6.94 -16.18
C ARG A 121 1.06 5.67 -17.05
N GLY A 122 0.12 5.60 -18.00
CA GLY A 122 -0.06 4.46 -18.92
C GLY A 122 -1.27 3.57 -18.60
N ALA A 123 -1.94 3.75 -17.46
CA ALA A 123 -3.22 3.09 -17.20
C ALA A 123 -4.30 3.59 -18.18
N PRO A 124 -5.34 2.80 -18.52
CA PRO A 124 -6.53 3.31 -19.20
C PRO A 124 -7.13 4.50 -18.44
N ARG A 125 -7.71 5.48 -19.16
CA ARG A 125 -8.47 6.55 -18.49
C ARG A 125 -9.80 5.98 -18.04
N LYS A 126 -10.22 6.31 -16.82
CA LYS A 126 -11.60 6.10 -16.41
C LYS A 126 -12.47 7.03 -17.25
N GLU A 127 -13.58 6.52 -17.77
CA GLU A 127 -14.57 7.37 -18.40
C GLU A 127 -15.07 8.38 -17.35
N ALA A 128 -15.25 9.64 -17.76
CA ALA A 128 -15.86 10.63 -16.88
C ALA A 128 -17.26 10.13 -16.50
N LYS A 129 -17.49 9.95 -15.19
CA LYS A 129 -18.83 9.69 -14.67
C LYS A 129 -19.70 10.94 -14.76
#